data_AF-A0A6A3PV96-F1
#
_entry.id   AF-A0A6A3PV96-F1
#
_cell.length_a   1.000
_cell.length_b   1.000
_cell.length_c   1.000
_cell.angle_alpha   90.00
_cell.angle_beta   90.00
_cell.angle_gamma   90.00
#
_symmetry.space_group_name_H-M   'P 1'
#
loop_
_entity.id
_entity.type
_entity.pdbx_description
1 polymer ?
#
loop_
_entity_poly.entity_id
_entity_poly.type
_entity_poly.pdbx_seq_one_letter_code
_entity_poly.pdbx_strand_id
1 'polypeptide(L)'
;MSTRRPPKAVPLRGSYWKTRRAADEAAVVSWTYQHRDQNRAAAGFARMAQATEQSVEWKFHDTAIPRAKWAAITDNIQADVEQWITARAQSTLSEDATDKV
;
A
#
# COMPACT_ATOMS: atom_id res chain seq x y z
N MET A 1 -8.49 -8.58 23.20
CA MET A 1 -7.54 -8.26 22.10
C MET A 1 -6.26 -9.11 22.18
N SER A 2 -6.32 -10.45 22.10
CA SER A 2 -5.22 -11.33 22.57
C SER A 2 -4.74 -12.40 21.58
N THR A 3 -4.62 -12.10 20.28
CA THR A 3 -4.10 -13.08 19.27
C THR A 3 -2.99 -12.54 18.38
N ARG A 4 -2.54 -11.29 18.57
CA ARG A 4 -1.51 -10.69 17.69
C ARG A 4 -0.12 -11.18 18.11
N ARG A 5 0.54 -11.93 17.21
CA ARG A 5 1.91 -12.44 17.42
C ARG A 5 2.90 -11.69 16.51
N PRO A 6 4.03 -11.21 17.05
CA PRO A 6 5.08 -10.62 16.23
C PRO A 6 5.81 -11.70 15.42
N PRO A 7 6.59 -11.31 14.39
CA PRO A 7 7.40 -12.24 13.63
C PRO A 7 8.38 -13.04 14.50
N LYS A 8 8.63 -14.28 14.11
CA LYS A 8 9.65 -15.12 14.76
C LYS A 8 11.04 -14.48 14.67
N ALA A 9 11.35 -13.89 13.52
CA ALA A 9 12.61 -13.19 13.28
C ALA A 9 12.76 -11.97 14.21
N VAL A 10 13.69 -12.06 15.15
CA VAL A 10 13.93 -11.06 16.20
C VAL A 10 14.15 -9.64 15.64
N PRO A 11 14.94 -9.44 14.56
CA PRO A 11 15.20 -8.10 14.03
C PRO A 11 13.93 -7.38 13.55
N LEU A 12 12.90 -8.13 13.13
CA LEU A 12 11.66 -7.55 12.58
C LEU A 12 10.64 -7.15 13.65
N ARG A 13 10.82 -7.58 14.90
CA ARG A 13 9.83 -7.35 15.96
C ARG A 13 9.65 -5.86 16.27
N GLY A 14 10.74 -5.09 16.25
CA GLY A 14 10.70 -3.65 16.49
C GLY A 14 9.87 -2.92 15.43
N SER A 15 10.19 -3.14 14.16
CA SER A 15 9.45 -2.55 13.03
C SER A 15 7.99 -3.02 13.01
N TYR A 16 7.73 -4.30 13.29
CA TYR A 16 6.37 -4.83 13.40
C TYR A 16 5.50 -4.03 14.37
N TRP A 17 5.97 -3.75 15.58
CA TRP A 17 5.16 -3.02 16.57
C TRP A 17 4.99 -1.54 16.23
N LYS A 18 5.98 -0.92 15.56
CA LYS A 18 5.84 0.45 15.06
C LYS A 18 4.77 0.52 13.96
N THR A 19 4.87 -0.31 12.93
CA THR A 19 3.89 -0.37 11.85
C THR A 19 2.50 -0.74 12.36
N ARG A 20 2.41 -1.64 13.35
CA ARG A 20 1.13 -2.02 13.94
C ARG A 20 0.44 -0.84 14.64
N ARG A 21 1.17 -0.07 15.46
CA ARG A 21 0.60 1.09 16.15
C ARG A 21 0.10 2.13 15.15
N ALA A 22 0.89 2.44 14.13
CA ALA A 22 0.46 3.34 13.07
C ALA A 22 -0.79 2.84 12.33
N ALA A 23 -0.90 1.52 12.10
CA ALA A 23 -2.08 0.93 11.47
C ALA A 23 -3.32 0.96 12.38
N ASP A 24 -3.14 0.74 13.69
CA ASP A 24 -4.24 0.86 14.66
C ASP A 24 -4.72 2.33 14.76
N GLU A 25 -3.80 3.30 14.75
CA GLU A 25 -4.12 4.75 14.71
C GLU A 25 -4.84 5.16 13.42
N ALA A 26 -4.43 4.62 12.28
CA ALA A 26 -5.06 4.85 10.98
C ALA A 26 -6.35 4.02 10.76
N ALA A 27 -6.80 3.27 11.78
CA ALA A 27 -7.97 2.40 11.71
C ALA A 27 -7.97 1.42 10.51
N VAL A 28 -6.80 0.85 10.17
CA VAL A 28 -6.67 -0.11 9.07
C VAL A 28 -7.53 -1.35 9.34
N VAL A 29 -8.51 -1.59 8.46
CA VAL A 29 -9.49 -2.67 8.62
C VAL A 29 -8.97 -4.01 8.07
N SER A 30 -8.23 -4.00 6.97
CA SER A 30 -7.76 -5.21 6.30
C SER A 30 -6.42 -5.00 5.62
N TRP A 31 -5.64 -6.07 5.51
CA TRP A 31 -4.42 -6.13 4.71
C TRP A 31 -4.63 -7.12 3.57
N THR A 32 -4.37 -6.67 2.35
CA THR A 32 -4.52 -7.52 1.16
C THR A 32 -3.17 -7.64 0.49
N TYR A 33 -2.76 -8.87 0.21
CA TYR A 33 -1.58 -9.10 -0.63
C TYR A 33 -1.90 -8.66 -2.06
N GLN A 34 -0.98 -7.90 -2.66
CA GLN A 34 -1.07 -7.49 -4.07
C GLN A 34 0.20 -7.94 -4.79
N HIS A 35 0.06 -8.37 -6.04
CA HIS A 35 1.23 -8.67 -6.87
C HIS A 35 2.04 -7.40 -7.08
N ARG A 36 3.37 -7.52 -7.23
CA ARG A 36 4.27 -6.37 -7.42
C ARG A 36 3.83 -5.48 -8.59
N ASP A 37 3.33 -6.10 -9.65
CA ASP A 37 2.87 -5.41 -10.87
C ASP A 37 1.52 -4.70 -10.69
N GLN A 38 0.87 -4.86 -9.54
CA GLN A 38 -0.39 -4.24 -9.15
C GLN A 38 -0.19 -3.20 -8.02
N ASN A 39 1.08 -2.88 -7.72
CA ASN A 39 1.47 -1.87 -6.73
C ASN A 39 2.63 -1.04 -7.28
N ARG A 40 2.47 -0.59 -8.52
CA ARG A 40 3.53 0.07 -9.31
C ARG A 40 3.86 1.44 -8.74
N ALA A 41 2.88 2.14 -8.17
CA ALA A 41 3.07 3.44 -7.55
C ALA A 41 4.02 3.34 -6.35
N ALA A 42 3.78 2.39 -5.42
CA ALA A 42 4.66 2.17 -4.28
C ALA A 42 6.08 1.81 -4.70
N ALA A 43 6.23 0.96 -5.74
CA ALA A 43 7.53 0.64 -6.31
C ALA A 43 8.21 1.87 -6.95
N GLY A 44 7.44 2.76 -7.57
CA GLY A 44 7.90 4.03 -8.10
C GLY A 44 8.44 4.95 -7.01
N PHE A 45 7.69 5.11 -5.91
CA PHE A 45 8.13 5.89 -4.75
C PHE A 45 9.42 5.35 -4.14
N ALA A 46 9.52 4.03 -3.95
CA ALA A 46 10.72 3.38 -3.41
C ALA A 46 11.95 3.62 -4.30
N ARG A 47 11.80 3.49 -5.64
CA ARG A 47 12.88 3.79 -6.58
C ARG A 47 13.30 5.25 -6.54
N MET A 48 12.35 6.18 -6.41
CA MET A 48 12.67 7.59 -6.34
C MET A 48 13.42 7.95 -5.06
N ALA A 49 12.98 7.44 -3.91
CA ALA A 49 13.68 7.61 -2.64
C ALA A 49 15.10 7.04 -2.70
N GLN A 50 15.27 5.85 -3.31
CA GLN A 50 16.59 5.26 -3.52
C GLN A 50 17.47 6.10 -4.45
N ALA A 51 16.94 6.58 -5.58
CA ALA A 51 17.71 7.32 -6.57
C ALA A 51 18.09 8.73 -6.10
N THR A 52 17.28 9.35 -5.24
CA THR A 52 17.51 10.71 -4.76
C THR A 52 18.17 10.77 -3.39
N GLU A 53 18.19 9.64 -2.66
CA GLU A 53 18.59 9.54 -1.25
C GLU A 53 17.89 10.57 -0.35
N GLN A 54 16.75 11.09 -0.80
CA GLN A 54 16.01 12.16 -0.17
C GLN A 54 14.62 11.66 0.21
N SER A 55 14.19 12.02 1.42
CA SER A 55 12.79 11.90 1.81
C SER A 55 12.02 13.03 1.16
N VAL A 56 11.09 12.71 0.27
CA VAL A 56 10.24 13.71 -0.37
C VAL A 56 8.80 13.45 0.06
N GLU A 57 8.22 14.43 0.75
CA GLU A 57 6.82 14.42 1.14
C GLU A 57 6.02 15.12 0.05
N TRP A 58 5.01 14.44 -0.51
CA TRP A 58 4.04 15.08 -1.38
C TRP A 58 2.92 15.67 -0.52
N LYS A 59 2.93 17.00 -0.37
CA LYS A 59 1.81 17.71 0.24
C LYS A 59 0.82 18.05 -0.87
N PHE A 60 -0.42 17.58 -0.73
CA PHE A 60 -1.49 17.77 -1.72
C PHE A 60 -1.71 19.24 -2.12
N HIS A 61 -1.36 20.19 -1.25
CA HIS A 61 -1.46 21.63 -1.48
C HIS A 61 -0.19 22.29 -2.03
N ASP A 62 0.90 21.55 -2.18
CA ASP A 62 2.19 22.13 -2.60
C ASP A 62 2.34 21.98 -4.12
N THR A 63 1.72 22.92 -4.83
CA THR A 63 1.69 23.01 -6.30
C THR A 63 3.05 23.28 -6.93
N ALA A 64 4.10 23.49 -6.13
CA ALA A 64 5.43 23.86 -6.60
C ALA A 64 6.32 22.67 -6.98
N ILE A 65 5.96 21.43 -6.61
CA ILE A 65 6.79 20.27 -6.99
C ILE A 65 6.56 19.98 -8.49
N PRO A 66 7.62 19.89 -9.32
CA PRO A 66 7.45 19.70 -10.76
C PRO A 66 6.59 18.47 -11.04
N ARG A 67 5.38 18.68 -11.55
CA ARG A 67 4.43 17.61 -11.92
C ARG A 67 5.10 16.56 -12.82
N ALA A 68 6.07 16.98 -13.63
CA ALA A 68 6.90 16.10 -14.46
C ALA A 68 7.68 15.04 -13.68
N LYS A 69 8.18 15.35 -12.47
CA LYS A 69 8.93 14.38 -11.65
C LYS A 69 8.04 13.24 -11.13
N TRP A 70 6.75 13.53 -10.95
CA TRP A 70 5.79 12.59 -10.35
C TRP A 70 4.81 11.99 -11.35
N ALA A 71 4.76 12.48 -12.59
CA ALA A 71 3.80 12.08 -13.62
C ALA A 71 3.68 10.56 -13.75
N ALA A 72 4.82 9.87 -13.89
CA ALA A 72 4.85 8.41 -14.00
C ALA A 72 4.32 7.69 -12.75
N ILE A 73 4.44 8.28 -11.55
CA ILE A 73 3.92 7.69 -10.32
C ILE A 73 2.42 7.96 -10.21
N THR A 74 1.94 9.16 -10.55
CA THR A 74 0.51 9.46 -10.58
C THR A 74 -0.25 8.61 -11.59
N ASP A 75 0.33 8.32 -12.74
CA ASP A 75 -0.28 7.40 -13.73
C ASP A 75 -0.35 5.97 -13.18
N ASN A 76 0.67 5.52 -12.45
CA ASN A 76 0.65 4.23 -11.77
C ASN A 76 -0.39 4.18 -10.63
N ILE A 77 -0.64 5.29 -9.92
CA ILE A 77 -1.68 5.33 -8.88
C ILE A 77 -3.05 5.06 -9.49
N GLN A 78 -3.36 5.73 -10.60
CA GLN A 78 -4.62 5.53 -11.32
C GLN A 78 -4.78 4.05 -11.74
N ALA A 79 -3.75 3.48 -12.36
CA ALA A 79 -3.74 2.09 -12.80
C ALA A 79 -3.86 1.09 -11.64
N ASP A 80 -3.16 1.33 -10.52
CA ASP A 80 -3.21 0.49 -9.33
C ASP A 80 -4.62 0.52 -8.70
N VAL A 81 -5.28 1.69 -8.65
CA VAL A 81 -6.64 1.84 -8.12
C VAL A 81 -7.67 1.12 -9.01
N GLU A 82 -7.60 1.29 -10.34
CA GLU A 82 -8.49 0.60 -11.27
C GLU A 82 -8.37 -0.93 -11.17
N GLN A 83 -7.15 -1.43 -11.03
CA GLN A 83 -6.89 -2.86 -10.81
C GLN A 83 -7.42 -3.32 -9.46
N TRP A 84 -7.27 -2.52 -8.40
CA TRP A 84 -7.77 -2.87 -7.09
C TRP A 84 -9.30 -2.97 -7.07
N ILE A 85 -10.00 -2.02 -7.69
CA ILE A 85 -11.46 -2.04 -7.83
C ILE A 85 -11.90 -3.31 -8.57
N THR A 86 -11.23 -3.63 -9.67
CA THR A 86 -11.53 -4.83 -10.48
C THR A 86 -11.30 -6.13 -9.71
N ALA A 87 -10.15 -6.27 -9.05
CA ALA A 87 -9.81 -7.45 -8.25
C ALA A 87 -10.77 -7.62 -7.07
N ARG A 88 -11.18 -6.51 -6.43
CA ARG A 88 -12.13 -6.54 -5.32
C ARG A 88 -13.51 -6.98 -5.78
N ALA A 89 -14.00 -6.47 -6.92
CA ALA A 89 -15.27 -6.91 -7.49
C ALA A 89 -15.28 -8.40 -7.84
N GLN A 90 -14.16 -8.94 -8.35
CA GLN A 90 -14.03 -10.38 -8.62
C GLN A 90 -13.99 -11.22 -7.33
N SER A 91 -13.33 -10.72 -6.28
CA SER A 91 -13.27 -11.41 -4.99
C SER A 91 -14.63 -11.47 -4.27
N THR A 92 -15.43 -10.39 -4.33
CA THR A 92 -16.79 -10.37 -3.76
C THR A 92 -17.73 -11.32 -4.50
N LEU A 93 -17.58 -11.46 -5.82
CA LEU A 93 -18.35 -12.43 -6.62
C LEU A 93 -17.99 -13.88 -6.28
N SER A 94 -16.74 -14.12 -5.86
CA SER A 94 -16.28 -15.45 -5.42
C SER A 94 -16.74 -15.81 -4.01
N GLU A 95 -16.84 -14.86 -3.08
CA GLU A 95 -17.38 -15.09 -1.72
C GLU A 95 -18.88 -15.43 -1.76
N ASP A 96 -19.67 -14.71 -2.57
CA ASP A 96 -21.11 -14.99 -2.76
C ASP A 96 -21.39 -16.35 -3.42
N ALA A 97 -20.42 -16.90 -4.15
CA ALA A 97 -20.51 -18.24 -4.74
C ALA A 97 -20.23 -19.36 -3.72
N THR A 98 -19.43 -19.08 -2.68
CA THR A 98 -19.09 -20.06 -1.64
C THR A 98 -20.08 -20.11 -0.48
N ASP A 99 -20.95 -19.10 -0.32
CA ASP A 99 -21.98 -19.05 0.73
C ASP A 99 -23.30 -19.75 0.31
N LYS A 100 -23.29 -20.44 -0.84
CA LYS A 100 -24.38 -21.28 -1.35
C LYS A 100 -23.96 -22.75 -1.42
N VAL A 101 -23.65 -23.37 -0.27
CA VAL A 101 -23.54 -24.84 -0.13
C VAL A 101 -24.20 -25.28 1.17
#